data_AF-A0A7C0XTE7-F1
#
_entry.id   AF-A0A7C0XTE7-F1
#
_cell.length_a   1.000
_cell.length_b   1.000
_cell.length_c   1.000
_cell.angle_alpha   90.00
_cell.angle_beta   90.00
_cell.angle_gamma   90.00
#
_symmetry.space_group_name_H-M   'P 1'
#
loop_
_entity.id
_entity.type
_entity.pdbx_description
1 polymer ?
#
loop_
_entity_poly.entity_id
_entity_poly.type
_entity_poly.pdbx_seq_one_letter_code
_entity_poly.pdbx_strand_id
1 'polypeptide(L)' 'MRDTELFQKALGLTPPWQVESSKFNLEQKRLDIMIDFPRGGTFTCPECGKEGLKAHDTEIKYW' A
#
# COMPACT_ATOMS: atom_id res chain seq x y z
N MET A 1 10.01 -2.51 -15.19
CA MET A 1 9.68 -3.52 -14.15
C MET A 1 10.79 -3.49 -13.12
N ARG A 2 10.65 -2.63 -12.10
CA ARG A 2 11.49 -2.51 -10.87
C ARG A 2 11.02 -1.37 -9.96
N ASP A 3 10.20 -0.46 -10.47
CA ASP A 3 9.80 0.78 -9.79
C ASP A 3 8.94 0.52 -8.55
N THR A 4 7.99 -0.43 -8.62
CA THR A 4 7.13 -0.79 -7.48
C THR A 4 7.91 -1.40 -6.32
N GLU A 5 8.84 -2.33 -6.59
CA GLU A 5 9.72 -2.91 -5.56
C GLU A 5 10.66 -1.87 -4.94
N LEU A 6 11.18 -0.95 -5.77
CA LEU A 6 12.00 0.17 -5.29
C LEU A 6 11.19 1.05 -4.34
N PHE A 7 10.00 1.48 -4.73
CA PHE A 7 9.14 2.32 -3.89
C PHE A 7 8.66 1.58 -2.65
N GLN A 8 8.34 0.29 -2.75
CA GLN A 8 7.95 -0.52 -1.61
C GLN A 8 9.06 -0.55 -0.55
N LYS A 9 10.31 -0.75 -0.97
CA LYS A 9 11.48 -0.69 -0.07
C LYS A 9 11.73 0.73 0.45
N ALA A 10 11.64 1.75 -0.41
CA ALA A 10 11.89 3.14 -0.03
C ALA A 10 10.87 3.66 0.98
N LEU A 11 9.60 3.24 0.87
CA LEU A 11 8.51 3.57 1.78
C LEU A 11 8.49 2.66 3.03
N GLY A 12 9.34 1.64 3.10
CA GLY A 12 9.41 0.73 4.24
C GLY A 12 8.13 -0.12 4.44
N LEU A 13 7.39 -0.40 3.36
CA LEU A 13 6.14 -1.15 3.45
C LEU A 13 6.43 -2.60 3.83
N THR A 14 5.74 -3.07 4.87
CA THR A 14 5.77 -4.46 5.33
C THR A 14 4.48 -5.17 4.97
N PRO A 15 4.49 -6.52 4.82
CA PRO A 15 3.26 -7.28 4.62
C PRO A 15 2.17 -6.91 5.65
N PRO A 16 0.90 -6.79 5.22
CA PRO A 16 0.39 -7.10 3.88
C PRO A 16 0.47 -5.94 2.87
N TRP A 17 1.02 -4.78 3.24
CA TRP A 17 1.07 -3.59 2.37
C TRP A 17 2.11 -3.75 1.25
N GLN A 18 1.73 -3.32 0.05
CA GLN A 18 2.58 -3.35 -1.14
C GLN A 18 2.28 -2.14 -2.06
N VAL A 19 3.22 -1.80 -2.92
CA VAL A 19 2.95 -0.83 -3.98
C VAL A 19 2.25 -1.54 -5.13
N GLU A 20 0.97 -1.19 -5.35
CA GLU A 20 0.17 -1.76 -6.45
C GLU A 20 0.59 -1.17 -7.80
N SER A 21 0.78 0.15 -7.86
CA SER A 21 1.23 0.82 -9.08
C SER A 21 1.91 2.15 -8.81
N SER A 22 2.70 2.62 -9.78
CA SER A 22 3.26 3.96 -9.80
C SER A 22 2.97 4.62 -11.15
N LYS A 23 2.40 5.82 -11.14
CA LYS A 23 2.10 6.62 -12.33
C LYS A 23 2.86 7.93 -12.27
N PHE A 24 3.67 8.21 -13.28
CA PHE A 24 4.38 9.48 -13.38
C PHE A 24 3.70 10.36 -14.42
N ASN A 25 3.19 11.51 -13.97
CA ASN A 25 2.64 12.55 -14.82
C ASN A 25 3.71 13.62 -15.06
N LEU A 26 4.30 13.61 -16.27
CA LEU A 26 5.31 14.58 -16.70
C LEU A 26 4.79 16.02 -16.75
N GLU A 27 3.57 16.21 -17.24
CA GLU A 27 2.96 17.52 -17.42
C GLU A 27 2.73 18.21 -16.07
N GLN A 28 2.29 17.42 -15.08
CA GLN A 28 2.07 17.88 -13.71
C GLN A 28 3.33 17.77 -12.82
N LYS A 29 4.42 17.21 -13.34
CA LYS A 29 5.64 16.83 -12.59
C LYS A 29 5.31 16.07 -11.29
N ARG A 30 4.30 15.20 -11.36
CA ARG A 30 3.76 14.46 -10.21
C ARG A 30 4.05 12.98 -10.36
N LEU A 31 4.45 12.34 -9.27
CA LEU A 31 4.53 10.90 -9.16
C LEU A 31 3.43 10.43 -8.21
N ASP A 32 2.48 9.66 -8.72
CA ASP A 32 1.42 9.05 -7.95
C ASP A 32 1.80 7.59 -7.66
N ILE A 33 1.85 7.23 -6.38
CA ILE A 33 2.17 5.87 -5.93
C ILE A 33 0.95 5.31 -5.22
N MET A 34 0.38 4.24 -5.79
CA MET A 34 -0.79 3.55 -5.23
C MET A 34 -0.31 2.43 -4.34
N ILE A 35 -0.73 2.47 -3.08
CA ILE A 35 -0.42 1.46 -2.06
C ILE A 35 -1.69 0.68 -1.79
N ASP A 36 -1.59 -0.64 -1.82
CA ASP A 36 -2.71 -1.53 -1.54
C ASP A 36 -2.19 -2.82 -0.84
N PHE A 37 -3.09 -3.75 -0.55
CA PHE A 37 -2.79 -5.07 -0.02
C PHE A 37 -3.49 -6.16 -0.83
N PRO A 38 -2.90 -7.35 -0.99
CA PRO A 38 -3.54 -8.42 -1.74
C PRO A 38 -4.83 -8.88 -1.06
N ARG A 39 -5.81 -9.31 -1.86
CA ARG A 39 -7.06 -9.88 -1.34
C ARG A 39 -6.78 -11.00 -0.35
N GLY A 40 -7.45 -10.94 0.80
CA GLY A 40 -7.21 -11.87 1.90
C GLY A 40 -6.04 -11.48 2.82
N GLY A 41 -5.45 -10.30 2.63
CA GLY A 41 -4.48 -9.72 3.55
C GLY A 41 -5.03 -9.67 4.97
N THR A 42 -4.17 -10.04 5.92
CA THR A 42 -4.47 -10.03 7.34
C THR A 42 -3.71 -8.92 8.05
N PHE A 43 -4.33 -8.38 9.08
CA PHE A 43 -3.85 -7.24 9.83
C PHE A 43 -3.90 -7.54 11.32
N THR A 44 -3.07 -6.82 12.06
CA THR A 44 -3.12 -6.77 13.51
C THR A 44 -4.01 -5.61 13.92
N CYS A 45 -5.02 -5.87 14.76
CA CYS A 45 -5.85 -4.79 15.28
C CYS A 45 -5.01 -3.84 16.14
N PRO A 46 -5.01 -2.53 15.87
CA PRO A 46 -4.25 -1.57 16.65
C PRO A 46 -4.80 -1.38 18.08
N GLU A 47 -6.07 -1.70 18.33
CA GLU A 47 -6.70 -1.52 19.64
C GLU A 47 -6.52 -2.72 20.58
N CYS A 48 -6.64 -3.95 20.05
CA CYS A 48 -6.60 -5.16 20.88
C CYS A 48 -5.39 -6.07 20.62
N GLY A 49 -4.56 -5.76 19.62
CA GLY A 49 -3.36 -6.53 19.29
C GLY A 49 -3.64 -7.90 18.65
N LYS A 50 -4.90 -8.23 18.36
CA LYS A 50 -5.26 -9.51 17.73
C LYS A 50 -4.76 -9.56 16.29
N GLU A 51 -3.98 -10.58 15.99
CA GLU A 51 -3.42 -10.85 14.66
C GLU A 51 -4.42 -11.63 13.78
N GLY A 52 -4.16 -11.67 12.47
CA GLY A 52 -4.92 -12.51 11.54
C GLY A 52 -6.30 -11.97 11.17
N LEU A 53 -6.59 -10.69 11.45
CA LEU A 53 -7.89 -10.09 11.16
C LEU A 53 -7.97 -9.64 9.71
N LYS A 54 -9.14 -9.78 9.10
CA LYS A 54 -9.38 -9.30 7.73
C LYS A 54 -9.87 -7.86 7.76
N ALA A 55 -9.50 -7.09 6.75
CA ALA A 55 -10.14 -5.81 6.49
C ALA A 55 -11.63 -6.04 6.19
N HIS A 56 -12.49 -5.27 6.84
CA HIS A 56 -13.93 -5.29 6.57
C HIS A 56 -14.29 -4.43 5.35
N ASP A 57 -13.69 -3.24 5.27
CA ASP A 57 -13.93 -2.26 4.21
C ASP A 57 -12.61 -1.55 3.86
N THR A 58 -12.55 -0.93 2.69
CA THR A 58 -11.36 -0.26 2.14
C THR A 58 -11.77 1.03 1.44
N GLU A 59 -11.13 2.13 1.80
CA GLU A 59 -11.33 3.44 1.17
C GLU A 59 -10.03 3.94 0.57
N ILE A 60 -10.11 4.51 -0.63
CA ILE A 60 -8.97 5.17 -1.28
C ILE A 60 -8.77 6.55 -0.67
N LYS A 61 -7.55 6.82 -0.21
CA LYS A 61 -7.15 8.11 0.35
C LYS A 61 -5.99 8.71 -0.44
N TYR A 62 -6.01 10.04 -0.55
CA TYR A 62 -5.00 10.83 -1.26
C TYR A 62 -4.32 11.76 -0.25
N TRP A 63 -2.99 11.82 -0.29
CA TRP A 63 -2.15 12.66 0.55
C TRP A 63 -1.14 13.43 -0.29
#